data_AF-A0A9D6U6G6-F1
#
_entry.id   AF-A0A9D6U6G6-F1
#
_cell.length_a   1.000
_cell.length_b   1.000
_cell.length_c   1.000
_cell.angle_alpha   90.00
_cell.angle_beta   90.00
_cell.angle_gamma   90.00
#
_symmetry.space_group_name_H-M   'P 1'
#
loop_
_entity.id
_entity.type
_entity.pdbx_description
1 polymer ?
#
loop_
_entity_poly.entity_id
_entity_poly.type
_entity_poly.pdbx_seq_one_letter_code
_entity_poly.pdbx_strand_id
1 'polypeptide(L)'
;MTAIAPSLISPEGGEAPSPSGKAGEGVLHFKCCDLNKYETENIKVEINPCTLYTDIDFDYSMSKDTLPGKFAPVHTVDKSEVPLNANYTLSIKTKSIPQKLQSKATIVLLDGKNNMTAIAPSLISPEGGEAPSPSGKAGDEAWITTETKYFGRFTVALDTVAPSVRPYNIFNNKNMSHAKIIGVLISDNLTGIKSYRATVDGKFILMEYEYKKALLFYEFDEHVSKGKHTFQVEVTDGKNNARTYKAEFVR
;
A
#
# COMPACT_ATOMS: atom_id res chain seq x y z
N MET A 1 48.71 15.72 -53.37
CA MET A 1 49.10 16.04 -51.99
C MET A 1 47.93 15.69 -51.11
N THR A 2 47.95 14.48 -50.58
CA THR A 2 46.85 13.84 -49.87
C THR A 2 47.18 13.91 -48.39
N ALA A 3 46.48 14.75 -47.64
CA ALA A 3 46.67 14.88 -46.20
C ALA A 3 45.52 14.16 -45.48
N ILE A 4 45.86 13.01 -44.90
CA ILE A 4 45.04 12.19 -44.02
C ILE A 4 45.08 12.85 -42.63
N ALA A 5 43.91 13.20 -42.08
CA ALA A 5 43.80 13.66 -40.69
C ALA A 5 43.31 12.50 -39.79
N PRO A 6 43.83 12.35 -38.55
CA PRO A 6 43.66 11.15 -37.74
C PRO A 6 42.35 11.15 -36.94
N SER A 7 41.82 9.95 -36.74
CA SER A 7 40.70 9.63 -35.85
C SER A 7 41.01 9.94 -34.39
N LEU A 8 40.17 10.73 -33.74
CA LEU A 8 40.18 10.93 -32.28
C LEU A 8 39.38 9.81 -31.61
N ILE A 9 40.09 9.01 -30.81
CA ILE A 9 39.57 7.97 -29.93
C ILE A 9 39.16 8.65 -28.61
N SER A 10 37.89 8.51 -28.23
CA SER A 10 37.39 8.89 -26.90
C SER A 10 37.87 7.87 -25.85
N PRO A 11 38.29 8.29 -24.65
CA PRO A 11 38.68 7.35 -23.60
C PRO A 11 37.44 6.71 -22.96
N GLU A 12 37.53 5.40 -22.76
CA GLU A 12 36.54 4.51 -22.16
C GLU A 12 36.06 5.01 -20.79
N GLY A 13 34.73 4.98 -20.61
CA GLY A 13 34.09 5.21 -19.33
C GLY A 13 34.38 4.05 -18.38
N GLY A 14 34.87 4.38 -17.19
CA GLY A 14 35.01 3.45 -16.09
C GLY A 14 33.65 2.91 -15.66
N GLU A 15 33.47 1.62 -15.89
CA GLU A 15 32.34 0.83 -15.42
C GLU A 15 32.44 0.70 -13.89
N ALA A 16 31.40 1.17 -13.18
CA ALA A 16 31.27 0.95 -11.75
C ALA A 16 31.15 -0.56 -11.47
N PRO A 17 31.81 -1.11 -10.43
CA PRO A 17 31.76 -2.54 -10.18
C PRO A 17 30.35 -2.94 -9.73
N SER A 18 29.67 -3.67 -10.60
CA SER A 18 28.47 -4.45 -10.30
C SER A 18 28.82 -5.56 -9.32
N PRO A 19 28.25 -5.65 -8.11
CA PRO A 19 28.41 -6.85 -7.29
C PRO A 19 27.42 -7.92 -7.79
N SER A 20 27.86 -8.73 -8.75
CA SER A 20 27.23 -10.03 -9.02
C SER A 20 27.58 -10.99 -7.88
N GLY A 21 26.78 -10.99 -6.82
CA GLY A 21 26.96 -11.88 -5.67
C GLY A 21 26.35 -13.26 -5.94
N LYS A 22 27.20 -14.25 -6.20
CA LYS A 22 26.86 -15.67 -5.98
C LYS A 22 26.51 -15.86 -4.49
N ALA A 23 25.54 -16.72 -4.20
CA ALA A 23 25.23 -17.18 -2.85
C ALA A 23 26.48 -17.74 -2.17
N GLY A 24 27.11 -16.93 -1.32
CA GLY A 24 28.13 -17.31 -0.38
C GLY A 24 27.59 -17.11 1.02
N GLU A 25 27.76 -18.11 1.88
CA GLU A 25 27.46 -18.08 3.32
C GLU A 25 28.32 -17.01 4.01
N GLY A 26 27.88 -15.76 3.93
CA GLY A 26 28.39 -14.64 4.70
C GLY A 26 27.21 -13.94 5.35
N VAL A 27 27.32 -13.69 6.66
CA VAL A 27 26.33 -12.89 7.38
C VAL A 27 26.32 -11.49 6.77
N LEU A 28 25.17 -11.04 6.28
CA LEU A 28 25.03 -9.70 5.73
C LEU A 28 24.84 -8.72 6.89
N HIS A 29 25.84 -7.89 7.16
CA HIS A 29 25.81 -6.97 8.28
C HIS A 29 25.33 -5.58 7.85
N PHE A 30 24.19 -5.15 8.40
CA PHE A 30 23.60 -3.83 8.15
C PHE A 30 23.92 -2.86 9.27
N LYS A 31 24.29 -1.63 8.90
CA LYS A 31 24.69 -0.59 9.84
C LYS A 31 23.53 0.34 10.17
N CYS A 32 23.44 0.78 11.42
CA CYS A 32 22.29 1.57 11.87
C CYS A 32 22.09 2.88 11.10
N CYS A 33 23.20 3.55 10.77
CA CYS A 33 23.24 4.89 10.20
C CYS A 33 23.72 4.94 8.73
N ASP A 34 23.81 3.79 8.06
CA ASP A 34 24.19 3.73 6.64
C ASP A 34 22.99 3.37 5.76
N LEU A 35 23.14 3.62 4.45
CA LEU A 35 22.21 3.12 3.45
C LEU A 35 22.46 1.61 3.27
N ASN A 36 21.50 0.79 3.68
CA ASN A 36 21.61 -0.66 3.54
C ASN A 36 20.71 -1.13 2.39
N LYS A 37 21.25 -2.01 1.53
CA LYS A 37 20.53 -2.58 0.39
C LYS A 37 20.69 -4.09 0.36
N TYR A 38 19.59 -4.77 0.04
CA TYR A 38 19.59 -6.20 -0.27
C TYR A 38 18.72 -6.44 -1.50
N GLU A 39 19.29 -7.08 -2.53
CA GLU A 39 18.62 -7.31 -3.79
C GLU A 39 18.87 -8.73 -4.28
N THR A 40 17.79 -9.37 -4.74
CA THR A 40 17.80 -10.65 -5.44
C THR A 40 16.88 -10.55 -6.66
N GLU A 41 16.77 -11.63 -7.43
CA GLU A 41 15.80 -11.68 -8.54
C GLU A 41 14.33 -11.50 -8.10
N ASN A 42 13.98 -11.76 -6.83
CA ASN A 42 12.59 -11.78 -6.35
C ASN A 42 12.26 -10.69 -5.31
N ILE A 43 13.27 -10.04 -4.72
CA ILE A 43 13.07 -9.03 -3.67
C ILE A 43 14.11 -7.92 -3.75
N LYS A 44 13.71 -6.69 -3.41
CA LYS A 44 14.60 -5.56 -3.12
C LYS A 44 14.21 -4.95 -1.78
N VAL A 45 15.22 -4.68 -0.95
CA VAL A 45 15.09 -4.03 0.34
C VAL A 45 16.06 -2.86 0.35
N GLU A 46 15.56 -1.67 0.61
CA GLU A 46 16.37 -0.46 0.76
C GLU A 46 16.01 0.24 2.07
N ILE A 47 16.96 0.23 3.00
CA ILE A 47 16.84 0.81 4.33
C ILE A 47 17.72 2.05 4.38
N ASN A 48 17.08 3.21 4.54
CA ASN A 48 17.77 4.48 4.60
C ASN A 48 18.61 4.62 5.89
N PRO A 49 19.64 5.49 5.89
CA PRO A 49 20.40 5.86 7.08
C PRO A 49 19.50 6.17 8.28
N CYS A 50 19.89 5.68 9.46
CA CYS A 50 19.23 5.94 10.75
C CYS A 50 17.80 5.37 10.86
N THR A 51 17.45 4.42 9.99
CA THR A 51 16.18 3.67 10.08
C THR A 51 16.27 2.55 11.13
N LEU A 52 17.44 1.92 11.23
CA LEU A 52 17.76 0.90 12.22
C LEU A 52 18.23 1.56 13.53
N TYR A 53 17.83 1.03 14.68
CA TYR A 53 18.31 1.54 15.98
C TYR A 53 19.74 1.08 16.30
N THR A 54 20.12 -0.11 15.85
CA THR A 54 21.43 -0.71 16.05
C THR A 54 21.84 -1.44 14.79
N ASP A 55 23.13 -1.74 14.68
CA ASP A 55 23.62 -2.66 13.66
C ASP A 55 22.93 -4.02 13.81
N ILE A 56 22.67 -4.68 12.69
CA ILE A 56 22.01 -5.99 12.67
C ILE A 56 22.73 -6.94 11.71
N ASP A 57 22.64 -8.22 12.02
CA ASP A 57 22.95 -9.29 11.09
C ASP A 57 21.68 -9.61 10.33
N PHE A 58 21.55 -9.04 9.13
CA PHE A 58 20.35 -9.15 8.30
C PHE A 58 20.18 -10.57 7.80
N ASP A 59 19.02 -11.16 8.11
CA ASP A 59 18.62 -12.47 7.64
C ASP A 59 17.51 -12.36 6.59
N TYR A 60 17.60 -13.21 5.57
CA TYR A 60 16.58 -13.31 4.54
C TYR A 60 16.35 -14.76 4.15
N SER A 61 15.07 -15.14 4.06
CA SER A 61 14.67 -16.42 3.49
C SER A 61 13.43 -16.29 2.60
N MET A 62 13.30 -17.21 1.66
CA MET A 62 12.17 -17.28 0.75
C MET A 62 11.57 -18.69 0.79
N SER A 63 10.25 -18.80 0.86
CA SER A 63 9.58 -20.11 0.76
C SER A 63 9.72 -20.67 -0.66
N LYS A 64 9.78 -22.01 -0.75
CA LYS A 64 9.79 -22.70 -2.06
C LYS A 64 8.47 -22.53 -2.80
N ASP A 65 7.37 -22.62 -2.06
CA ASP A 65 6.01 -22.55 -2.61
C ASP A 65 5.38 -21.18 -2.37
N THR A 66 4.41 -20.85 -3.23
CA THR A 66 3.51 -19.72 -3.05
C THR A 66 2.25 -20.20 -2.33
N LEU A 67 1.83 -19.47 -1.29
CA LEU A 67 0.59 -19.80 -0.58
C LEU A 67 -0.62 -19.68 -1.52
N PRO A 68 -1.69 -20.49 -1.32
CA PRO A 68 -2.90 -20.41 -2.12
C PRO A 68 -3.49 -18.99 -2.18
N GLY A 69 -3.84 -18.53 -3.38
CA GLY A 69 -4.39 -17.19 -3.61
C GLY A 69 -3.40 -16.03 -3.43
N LYS A 70 -2.09 -16.32 -3.35
CA LYS A 70 -1.01 -15.32 -3.35
C LYS A 70 -0.27 -15.31 -4.69
N PHE A 71 0.39 -14.19 -4.96
CA PHE A 71 1.07 -13.94 -6.23
C PHE A 71 2.58 -13.86 -6.10
N ALA A 72 3.13 -14.05 -4.90
CA ALA A 72 4.57 -14.20 -4.67
C ALA A 72 4.82 -15.26 -3.59
N PRO A 73 5.98 -15.94 -3.57
CA PRO A 73 6.44 -16.69 -2.40
C PRO A 73 6.41 -15.85 -1.12
N VAL A 74 6.53 -16.51 0.03
CA VAL A 74 6.69 -15.81 1.30
C VAL A 74 8.15 -15.39 1.45
N HIS A 75 8.37 -14.08 1.57
CA HIS A 75 9.67 -13.48 1.82
C HIS A 75 9.77 -13.13 3.30
N THR A 76 10.67 -13.79 4.03
CA THR A 76 11.00 -13.42 5.41
C THR A 76 12.16 -12.44 5.36
N VAL A 77 11.90 -11.20 5.74
CA VAL A 77 12.86 -10.09 5.78
C VAL A 77 13.13 -9.80 7.24
N ASP A 78 14.20 -10.37 7.77
CA ASP A 78 14.61 -10.33 9.18
C ASP A 78 13.48 -10.68 10.19
N LYS A 79 13.79 -10.53 11.47
CA LYS A 79 12.94 -10.86 12.62
C LYS A 79 11.94 -9.74 12.89
N SER A 80 10.68 -10.11 13.14
CA SER A 80 9.59 -9.16 13.44
C SER A 80 9.79 -8.36 14.73
N GLU A 81 10.69 -8.81 15.61
CA GLU A 81 10.99 -8.20 16.89
C GLU A 81 11.97 -7.03 16.78
N VAL A 82 12.69 -6.91 15.65
CA VAL A 82 13.66 -5.83 15.43
C VAL A 82 12.89 -4.55 15.11
N PRO A 83 12.92 -3.53 15.99
CA PRO A 83 12.16 -2.30 15.77
C PRO A 83 12.86 -1.41 14.74
N LEU A 84 12.07 -0.60 14.05
CA LEU A 84 12.54 0.40 13.10
C LEU A 84 12.07 1.79 13.52
N ASN A 85 12.94 2.78 13.33
CA ASN A 85 12.66 4.19 13.60
C ASN A 85 11.87 4.85 12.47
N ALA A 86 12.11 4.42 11.23
CA ALA A 86 11.48 4.93 10.02
C ALA A 86 10.98 3.78 9.12
N ASN A 87 10.29 4.14 8.04
CA ASN A 87 9.95 3.17 6.99
C ASN A 87 11.17 2.85 6.13
N TYR A 88 11.20 1.65 5.59
CA TYR A 88 12.10 1.24 4.51
C TYR A 88 11.30 0.82 3.28
N THR A 89 11.97 0.86 2.12
CA THR A 89 11.37 0.47 0.84
C THR A 89 11.52 -1.04 0.65
N LEU A 90 10.39 -1.71 0.42
CA LEU A 90 10.31 -3.13 0.12
C LEU A 90 9.67 -3.31 -1.26
N SER A 91 10.37 -3.98 -2.17
CA SER A 91 9.84 -4.38 -3.48
C SER A 91 9.86 -5.89 -3.61
N ILE A 92 8.73 -6.49 -3.99
CA ILE A 92 8.60 -7.93 -4.23
C ILE A 92 8.19 -8.15 -5.68
N LYS A 93 8.91 -9.05 -6.36
CA LYS A 93 8.54 -9.48 -7.70
C LYS A 93 7.33 -10.40 -7.61
N THR A 94 6.28 -10.07 -8.36
CA THR A 94 5.05 -10.86 -8.43
C THR A 94 5.03 -11.75 -9.68
N LYS A 95 4.38 -12.90 -9.55
CA LYS A 95 3.89 -13.70 -10.69
C LYS A 95 2.88 -12.88 -11.49
N SER A 96 2.63 -13.29 -12.74
CA SER A 96 1.65 -12.67 -13.63
C SER A 96 0.28 -12.51 -12.95
N ILE A 97 -0.18 -11.25 -12.90
CA ILE A 97 -1.50 -10.87 -12.39
C ILE A 97 -2.36 -10.45 -13.59
N PRO A 98 -3.58 -10.98 -13.74
CA PRO A 98 -4.49 -10.55 -14.80
C PRO A 98 -4.62 -9.03 -14.83
N GLN A 99 -4.53 -8.42 -16.01
CA GLN A 99 -4.46 -6.95 -16.18
C GLN A 99 -5.52 -6.17 -15.39
N LYS A 100 -6.74 -6.73 -15.30
CA LYS A 100 -7.88 -6.13 -14.58
C LYS A 100 -7.69 -6.07 -13.05
N LEU A 101 -6.82 -6.91 -12.49
CA LEU A 101 -6.57 -7.08 -11.06
C LEU A 101 -5.23 -6.51 -10.62
N GLN A 102 -4.39 -6.04 -11.55
CA GLN A 102 -3.07 -5.51 -11.23
C GLN A 102 -3.16 -4.36 -10.23
N SER A 103 -4.06 -3.40 -10.44
CA SER A 103 -4.29 -2.28 -9.50
C SER A 103 -4.79 -2.70 -8.11
N LYS A 104 -5.19 -3.97 -7.95
CA LYS A 104 -5.62 -4.55 -6.67
C LYS A 104 -4.48 -5.26 -5.94
N ALA A 105 -3.32 -5.43 -6.57
CA ALA A 105 -2.16 -6.09 -5.97
C ALA A 105 -1.53 -5.24 -4.87
N THR A 106 -1.23 -5.85 -3.74
CA THR A 106 -0.60 -5.21 -2.59
C THR A 106 0.34 -6.17 -1.87
N ILE A 107 1.41 -5.65 -1.28
CA ILE A 107 2.20 -6.42 -0.32
C ILE A 107 1.43 -6.46 1.01
N VAL A 108 1.41 -7.63 1.63
CA VAL A 108 0.82 -7.86 2.96
C VAL A 108 1.86 -8.47 3.89
N LEU A 109 1.77 -8.14 5.17
CA LEU A 109 2.49 -8.81 6.25
C LEU A 109 1.69 -10.02 6.73
N LEU A 110 2.37 -11.13 6.98
CA LEU A 110 1.78 -12.38 7.44
C LEU A 110 2.12 -12.63 8.91
N ASP A 111 1.11 -12.99 9.70
CA ASP A 111 1.34 -13.52 11.05
C ASP A 111 1.78 -15.00 11.03
N GLY A 112 2.03 -15.59 12.20
CA GLY A 112 2.42 -17.00 12.32
C GLY A 112 1.37 -18.01 11.80
N LYS A 113 0.12 -17.57 11.61
CA LYS A 113 -0.99 -18.37 11.05
C LYS A 113 -1.28 -18.02 9.58
N ASN A 114 -0.46 -17.18 8.96
CA ASN A 114 -0.62 -16.64 7.60
C ASN A 114 -1.85 -15.73 7.41
N ASN A 115 -2.38 -15.14 8.49
CA ASN A 115 -3.35 -14.06 8.37
C ASN A 115 -2.65 -12.81 7.82
N MET A 116 -3.36 -12.06 7.00
CA MET A 116 -2.83 -10.85 6.36
C MET A 116 -3.09 -9.63 7.22
N THR A 117 -2.06 -8.83 7.40
CA THR A 117 -2.15 -7.45 7.88
C THR A 117 -1.68 -6.55 6.75
N ALA A 118 -2.45 -5.50 6.45
CA ALA A 118 -1.97 -4.52 5.50
C ALA A 118 -0.84 -3.69 6.08
N ILE A 119 0.04 -3.29 5.18
CA ILE A 119 1.07 -2.28 5.40
C ILE A 119 0.69 -1.04 4.59
N ALA A 120 1.61 -0.10 4.40
CA ALA A 120 1.32 1.08 3.59
C ALA A 120 0.80 0.70 2.19
N PRO A 121 0.04 1.60 1.52
CA PRO A 121 -0.43 1.36 0.17
C PRO A 121 0.73 1.02 -0.76
N SER A 122 0.66 -0.14 -1.40
CA SER A 122 1.69 -0.54 -2.37
C SER A 122 1.48 0.10 -3.74
N LEU A 123 2.57 0.38 -4.41
CA LEU A 123 2.64 0.87 -5.79
C LEU A 123 3.16 -0.24 -6.72
N ILE A 124 2.96 -0.09 -8.02
CA ILE A 124 3.34 -1.07 -9.03
C ILE A 124 4.37 -0.45 -9.97
N SER A 125 5.45 -1.17 -10.25
CA SER A 125 6.46 -0.84 -11.25
C SER A 125 6.55 -1.97 -12.30
N PRO A 126 6.42 -1.68 -13.60
CA PRO A 126 6.46 -2.69 -14.67
C PRO A 126 7.83 -3.36 -14.78
N GLU A 127 8.89 -2.59 -14.57
CA GLU A 127 10.26 -3.04 -14.40
C GLU A 127 10.81 -2.31 -13.17
N GLY A 128 11.62 -2.94 -12.34
CA GLY A 128 12.07 -2.38 -11.05
C GLY A 128 12.84 -1.05 -11.11
N GLY A 129 12.94 -0.41 -12.28
CA GLY A 129 13.47 0.93 -12.52
C GLY A 129 12.47 1.98 -13.03
N GLU A 130 11.23 1.62 -13.41
CA GLU A 130 10.20 2.60 -13.75
C GLU A 130 9.52 3.15 -12.48
N ALA A 131 9.21 4.46 -12.48
CA ALA A 131 8.64 5.13 -11.33
C ALA A 131 7.34 4.42 -10.86
N PRO A 132 7.27 3.98 -9.59
CA PRO A 132 6.13 3.24 -9.09
C PRO A 132 4.84 4.06 -9.19
N SER A 133 3.76 3.44 -9.67
CA SER A 133 2.46 4.10 -9.86
C SER A 133 1.32 3.31 -9.20
N PRO A 134 0.33 3.98 -8.58
CA PRO A 134 -0.86 3.31 -8.03
C PRO A 134 -1.70 2.59 -9.10
N SER A 135 -1.58 3.01 -10.36
CA SER A 135 -2.33 2.50 -11.51
C SER A 135 -1.42 1.96 -12.61
N GLY A 136 -0.16 1.68 -12.30
CA GLY A 136 0.80 1.12 -13.26
C GLY A 136 0.28 -0.18 -13.88
N LYS A 137 0.68 -0.44 -15.13
CA LYS A 137 0.42 -1.73 -15.79
C LYS A 137 1.57 -2.67 -15.45
N ALA A 138 1.29 -3.74 -14.71
CA ALA A 138 2.27 -4.82 -14.60
C ALA A 138 2.41 -5.53 -15.96
N GLY A 139 3.64 -5.77 -16.40
CA GLY A 139 3.92 -6.74 -17.46
C GLY A 139 3.65 -8.18 -16.97
N ASP A 140 4.20 -9.17 -17.65
CA ASP A 140 4.09 -10.58 -17.22
C ASP A 140 4.78 -10.82 -15.86
N GLU A 141 5.79 -10.02 -15.55
CA GLU A 141 6.42 -9.90 -14.25
C GLU A 141 6.41 -8.42 -13.85
N ALA A 142 6.10 -8.13 -12.59
CA ALA A 142 6.11 -6.76 -12.08
C ALA A 142 6.62 -6.71 -10.65
N TRP A 143 7.04 -5.52 -10.25
CA TRP A 143 7.46 -5.24 -8.89
C TRP A 143 6.32 -4.52 -8.17
N ILE A 144 5.93 -5.07 -7.03
CA ILE A 144 5.05 -4.38 -6.09
C ILE A 144 5.95 -3.76 -5.04
N THR A 145 5.87 -2.44 -4.87
CA THR A 145 6.72 -1.68 -3.95
C THR A 145 5.89 -1.05 -2.86
N THR A 146 6.39 -1.04 -1.64
CA THR A 146 5.70 -0.44 -0.49
C THR A 146 6.72 0.13 0.49
N GLU A 147 6.25 1.02 1.35
CA GLU A 147 6.99 1.51 2.50
C GLU A 147 6.50 0.78 3.75
N THR A 148 7.40 0.23 4.55
CA THR A 148 7.03 -0.48 5.78
C THR A 148 8.01 -0.19 6.90
N LYS A 149 7.50 -0.15 8.14
CA LYS A 149 8.28 -0.02 9.38
C LYS A 149 8.39 -1.34 10.14
N TYR A 150 8.05 -2.45 9.49
CA TYR A 150 8.04 -3.77 10.07
C TYR A 150 8.95 -4.67 9.27
N PHE A 151 9.73 -5.48 9.96
CA PHE A 151 10.32 -6.70 9.43
C PHE A 151 9.36 -7.88 9.63
N GLY A 152 9.68 -9.02 9.01
CA GLY A 152 8.91 -10.24 9.11
C GLY A 152 8.54 -10.85 7.76
N ARG A 153 7.36 -11.48 7.69
CA ARG A 153 6.96 -12.35 6.58
C ARG A 153 6.04 -11.61 5.61
N PHE A 154 6.45 -11.45 4.37
CA PHE A 154 5.74 -10.71 3.34
C PHE A 154 5.32 -11.59 2.16
N THR A 155 4.22 -11.23 1.51
CA THR A 155 3.81 -11.80 0.23
C THR A 155 2.96 -10.78 -0.55
N VAL A 156 2.64 -11.09 -1.80
CA VAL A 156 1.73 -10.30 -2.63
C VAL A 156 0.34 -10.93 -2.64
N ALA A 157 -0.68 -10.14 -2.30
CA ALA A 157 -2.09 -10.52 -2.33
C ALA A 157 -2.91 -9.50 -3.15
N LEU A 158 -4.16 -9.84 -3.45
CA LEU A 158 -5.11 -8.91 -4.05
C LEU A 158 -6.07 -8.38 -2.99
N ASP A 159 -6.34 -7.07 -3.05
CA ASP A 159 -7.40 -6.43 -2.32
C ASP A 159 -8.55 -6.05 -3.25
N THR A 160 -9.60 -6.87 -3.29
CA THR A 160 -10.76 -6.70 -4.18
C THR A 160 -12.05 -6.38 -3.44
N VAL A 161 -12.00 -6.26 -2.11
CA VAL A 161 -13.20 -6.16 -1.27
C VAL A 161 -13.46 -4.70 -0.97
N ALA A 162 -14.63 -4.19 -1.34
CA ALA A 162 -15.00 -2.82 -1.01
C ALA A 162 -15.18 -2.64 0.51
N PRO A 163 -14.89 -1.43 1.04
CA PRO A 163 -15.15 -1.08 2.43
C PRO A 163 -16.59 -1.42 2.87
N SER A 164 -16.76 -1.70 4.16
CA SER A 164 -18.06 -1.81 4.79
C SER A 164 -18.54 -0.43 5.22
N VAL A 165 -19.76 -0.06 4.81
CA VAL A 165 -20.46 1.15 5.27
C VAL A 165 -21.75 0.70 5.90
N ARG A 166 -21.89 0.91 7.22
CA ARG A 166 -23.06 0.52 8.00
C ARG A 166 -23.73 1.76 8.58
N PRO A 167 -25.07 1.81 8.61
CA PRO A 167 -25.77 2.91 9.23
C PRO A 167 -25.46 3.01 10.72
N TYR A 168 -25.12 4.20 11.23
CA TYR A 168 -25.05 4.45 12.68
C TYR A 168 -26.43 4.88 13.20
N ASN A 169 -26.99 5.94 12.61
CA ASN A 169 -28.30 6.47 12.99
C ASN A 169 -29.17 6.91 11.79
N ILE A 170 -28.72 6.63 10.56
CA ILE A 170 -29.40 6.94 9.31
C ILE A 170 -29.91 5.66 8.65
N PHE A 171 -31.16 5.65 8.21
CA PHE A 171 -31.74 4.62 7.36
C PHE A 171 -32.88 5.23 6.55
N ASN A 172 -33.37 4.52 5.54
CA ASN A 172 -34.35 5.11 4.62
C ASN A 172 -35.61 5.57 5.35
N ASN A 173 -36.06 6.78 5.05
CA ASN A 173 -37.18 7.49 5.67
C ASN A 173 -37.02 7.78 7.17
N LYS A 174 -35.78 7.84 7.69
CA LYS A 174 -35.53 8.19 9.09
C LYS A 174 -36.04 9.60 9.41
N ASN A 175 -36.76 9.76 10.51
CA ASN A 175 -36.97 11.08 11.11
C ASN A 175 -35.75 11.46 11.97
N MET A 176 -35.10 12.56 11.61
CA MET A 176 -33.89 13.13 12.21
C MET A 176 -34.12 14.56 12.74
N SER A 177 -35.37 15.00 12.92
CA SER A 177 -35.69 16.35 13.39
C SER A 177 -35.08 16.72 14.74
N HIS A 178 -34.87 15.72 15.60
CA HIS A 178 -34.24 15.85 16.92
C HIS A 178 -32.80 15.31 16.97
N ALA A 179 -32.27 14.80 15.85
CA ALA A 179 -30.91 14.30 15.80
C ALA A 179 -29.94 15.48 15.65
N LYS A 180 -28.86 15.47 16.44
CA LYS A 180 -27.77 16.45 16.29
C LYS A 180 -26.83 16.08 15.15
N ILE A 181 -26.62 14.78 14.94
CA ILE A 181 -25.68 14.25 13.96
C ILE A 181 -26.35 13.27 13.00
N ILE A 182 -25.74 13.09 11.84
CA ILE A 182 -25.95 11.97 10.92
C ILE A 182 -24.63 11.23 10.75
N GLY A 183 -24.64 9.90 10.79
CA GLY A 183 -23.40 9.15 10.68
C GLY A 183 -23.52 7.71 10.19
N VAL A 184 -22.38 7.17 9.78
CA VAL A 184 -22.18 5.79 9.35
C VAL A 184 -20.93 5.22 10.00
N LEU A 185 -20.91 3.92 10.23
CA LEU A 185 -19.72 3.18 10.62
C LEU A 185 -19.00 2.68 9.37
N ILE A 186 -17.70 2.95 9.26
CA ILE A 186 -16.88 2.60 8.10
C ILE A 186 -15.71 1.71 8.51
N SER A 187 -15.46 0.65 7.76
CA SER A 187 -14.31 -0.24 8.01
C SER A 187 -13.81 -0.85 6.72
N ASP A 188 -12.53 -1.19 6.71
CA ASP A 188 -11.85 -1.90 5.63
C ASP A 188 -11.15 -3.15 6.19
N ASN A 189 -11.00 -4.18 5.38
CA ASN A 189 -10.45 -5.48 5.81
C ASN A 189 -8.97 -5.68 5.42
N LEU A 190 -8.39 -4.79 4.62
CA LEU A 190 -7.01 -4.92 4.18
C LEU A 190 -6.38 -3.53 4.05
N THR A 191 -6.42 -2.87 2.89
CA THR A 191 -5.58 -1.68 2.63
C THR A 191 -5.98 -0.37 3.31
N GLY A 192 -7.01 -0.40 4.16
CA GLY A 192 -7.47 0.74 4.94
C GLY A 192 -8.31 1.71 4.12
N ILE A 193 -8.89 2.70 4.80
CA ILE A 193 -9.71 3.73 4.16
C ILE A 193 -8.80 4.82 3.56
N LYS A 194 -8.89 5.03 2.25
CA LYS A 194 -8.16 6.07 1.53
C LYS A 194 -8.90 7.41 1.54
N SER A 195 -10.20 7.37 1.29
CA SER A 195 -11.01 8.59 1.20
C SER A 195 -12.49 8.31 1.42
N TYR A 196 -13.23 9.35 1.79
CA TYR A 196 -14.69 9.33 1.83
C TYR A 196 -15.23 10.66 1.30
N ARG A 197 -16.45 10.62 0.77
CA ARG A 197 -17.18 11.82 0.32
C ARG A 197 -18.65 11.67 0.65
N ALA A 198 -19.18 12.61 1.42
CA ALA A 198 -20.60 12.65 1.75
C ALA A 198 -21.29 13.86 1.11
N THR A 199 -22.57 13.68 0.81
CA THR A 199 -23.45 14.73 0.32
C THR A 199 -24.82 14.64 0.95
N VAL A 200 -25.44 15.80 1.15
CA VAL A 200 -26.87 15.95 1.39
C VAL A 200 -27.47 16.72 0.22
N ASP A 201 -28.48 16.15 -0.42
CA ASP A 201 -29.13 16.70 -1.62
C ASP A 201 -28.13 17.03 -2.75
N GLY A 202 -27.11 16.17 -2.90
CA GLY A 202 -26.04 16.33 -3.88
C GLY A 202 -24.98 17.39 -3.53
N LYS A 203 -25.20 18.18 -2.46
CA LYS A 203 -24.23 19.16 -1.94
C LYS A 203 -23.27 18.49 -0.98
N PHE A 204 -21.98 18.78 -1.12
CA PHE A 204 -20.95 18.23 -0.25
C PHE A 204 -21.15 18.68 1.21
N ILE A 205 -20.94 17.74 2.15
CA ILE A 205 -20.85 18.03 3.58
C ILE A 205 -19.52 17.50 4.12
N LEU A 206 -18.90 18.27 5.01
CA LEU A 206 -17.66 17.88 5.65
C LEU A 206 -17.96 16.96 6.83
N MET A 207 -17.69 15.67 6.66
CA MET A 207 -17.82 14.69 7.75
C MET A 207 -16.54 14.65 8.59
N GLU A 208 -16.69 14.43 9.89
CA GLU A 208 -15.61 14.13 10.82
C GLU A 208 -15.46 12.62 11.01
N TYR A 209 -14.21 12.15 11.16
CA TYR A 209 -13.92 10.73 11.35
C TYR A 209 -13.31 10.44 12.72
N GLU A 210 -14.07 9.72 13.56
CA GLU A 210 -13.62 9.19 14.83
C GLU A 210 -13.14 7.74 14.66
N TYR A 211 -11.84 7.60 14.37
CA TYR A 211 -11.22 6.34 13.99
C TYR A 211 -11.38 5.22 15.04
N LYS A 212 -11.34 5.55 16.34
CA LYS A 212 -11.49 4.54 17.41
C LYS A 212 -12.87 3.89 17.44
N LYS A 213 -13.88 4.62 16.95
CA LYS A 213 -15.27 4.16 16.87
C LYS A 213 -15.66 3.74 15.46
N ALA A 214 -14.74 3.84 14.51
CA ALA A 214 -15.02 3.69 13.09
C ALA A 214 -16.18 4.59 12.60
N LEU A 215 -16.43 5.72 13.28
CA LEU A 215 -17.61 6.55 13.07
C LEU A 215 -17.27 7.73 12.17
N LEU A 216 -17.90 7.79 11.00
CA LEU A 216 -17.91 8.95 10.14
C LEU A 216 -19.24 9.69 10.35
N PHE A 217 -19.20 10.92 10.84
CA PHE A 217 -20.40 11.68 11.19
C PHE A 217 -20.34 13.14 10.75
N TYR A 218 -21.50 13.79 10.70
CA TYR A 218 -21.65 15.21 10.45
C TYR A 218 -22.65 15.76 11.46
N GLU A 219 -22.29 16.85 12.13
CA GLU A 219 -23.21 17.61 12.96
C GLU A 219 -24.02 18.54 12.06
N PHE A 220 -25.35 18.47 12.17
CA PHE A 220 -26.21 19.20 11.27
C PHE A 220 -26.15 20.72 11.52
N ASP A 221 -25.79 21.47 10.50
CA ASP A 221 -25.79 22.94 10.52
C ASP A 221 -26.99 23.54 9.73
N GLU A 222 -26.91 24.82 9.40
CA GLU A 222 -27.91 25.59 8.64
C GLU A 222 -28.07 25.18 7.16
N HIS A 223 -27.10 24.47 6.57
CA HIS A 223 -27.14 24.02 5.17
C HIS A 223 -28.09 22.84 4.95
N VAL A 224 -28.44 22.10 6.02
CA VAL A 224 -29.42 21.02 5.98
C VAL A 224 -30.68 21.50 6.72
N SER A 225 -31.56 22.23 6.06
CA SER A 225 -32.73 22.82 6.72
C SER A 225 -33.77 21.76 7.17
N LYS A 226 -34.94 22.21 7.63
CA LYS A 226 -36.07 21.29 7.82
C LYS A 226 -36.59 20.81 6.46
N GLY A 227 -37.10 19.58 6.40
CA GLY A 227 -37.66 19.00 5.19
C GLY A 227 -37.13 17.61 4.87
N LYS A 228 -37.42 17.15 3.65
CA LYS A 228 -36.94 15.88 3.13
C LYS A 228 -35.57 16.07 2.48
N HIS A 229 -34.67 15.15 2.79
CA HIS A 229 -33.29 15.20 2.32
C HIS A 229 -32.82 13.81 1.87
N THR A 230 -31.84 13.80 0.98
CA THR A 230 -31.13 12.60 0.56
C THR A 230 -29.69 12.64 1.04
N PHE A 231 -29.33 11.74 1.95
CA PHE A 231 -27.95 11.51 2.36
C PHE A 231 -27.30 10.47 1.45
N GLN A 232 -26.07 10.74 1.03
CA GLN A 232 -25.21 9.78 0.34
C GLN A 232 -23.79 9.89 0.87
N VAL A 233 -23.13 8.75 1.06
CA VAL A 233 -21.71 8.69 1.40
C VAL A 233 -21.04 7.59 0.60
N GLU A 234 -19.93 7.94 -0.06
CA GLU A 234 -19.05 7.02 -0.75
C GLU A 234 -17.74 6.91 0.04
N VAL A 235 -17.27 5.67 0.20
CA VAL A 235 -16.04 5.35 0.93
C VAL A 235 -15.18 4.47 0.06
N THR A 236 -13.89 4.82 -0.05
CA THR A 236 -12.92 4.20 -0.96
C THR A 236 -11.69 3.74 -0.19
N ASP A 237 -11.21 2.53 -0.47
CA ASP A 237 -10.01 1.95 0.16
C ASP A 237 -8.69 2.30 -0.57
N GLY A 238 -7.58 1.78 -0.05
CA GLY A 238 -6.24 1.96 -0.59
C GLY A 238 -6.03 1.44 -2.02
N LYS A 239 -6.86 0.48 -2.49
CA LYS A 239 -6.84 -0.07 -3.86
C LYS A 239 -8.01 0.37 -4.71
N ASN A 240 -8.69 1.45 -4.32
CA ASN A 240 -9.82 2.03 -5.02
C ASN A 240 -11.01 1.06 -5.20
N ASN A 241 -11.24 0.14 -4.27
CA ASN A 241 -12.58 -0.44 -4.13
C ASN A 241 -13.44 0.59 -3.37
N ALA A 242 -14.67 0.79 -3.83
CA ALA A 242 -15.56 1.81 -3.30
C ALA A 242 -16.91 1.21 -2.91
N ARG A 243 -17.50 1.76 -1.84
CA ARG A 243 -18.88 1.47 -1.45
C ARG A 243 -19.64 2.76 -1.20
N THR A 244 -20.85 2.81 -1.76
CA THR A 244 -21.77 3.92 -1.58
C THR A 244 -22.97 3.49 -0.74
N TYR A 245 -23.30 4.29 0.26
CA TYR A 245 -24.52 4.18 1.05
C TYR A 245 -25.41 5.40 0.75
N LYS A 246 -26.72 5.16 0.58
CA LYS A 246 -27.72 6.20 0.30
C LYS A 246 -28.96 5.97 1.14
N ALA A 247 -29.52 7.04 1.70
CA ALA A 247 -30.77 7.00 2.45
C ALA A 247 -31.51 8.34 2.37
N GLU A 248 -32.83 8.28 2.33
CA GLU A 248 -33.69 9.45 2.50
C GLU A 248 -33.99 9.67 3.99
N PHE A 249 -34.10 10.92 4.42
CA PHE A 249 -34.47 11.29 5.79
C PHE A 249 -35.29 12.58 5.84
N VAL A 250 -35.93 12.82 6.98
CA VAL A 250 -36.69 14.05 7.26
C VAL A 250 -36.06 14.76 8.45
N ARG A 251 -35.82 16.06 8.37
CA ARG A 251 -35.38 16.93 9.48
C ARG A 251 -36.48 17.93 9.85
#